data_AF-A0A2W5NYP1-F1
#
_entry.id   AF-A0A2W5NYP1-F1
#
_cell.length_a   1.000
_cell.length_b   1.000
_cell.length_c   1.000
_cell.angle_alpha   90.00
_cell.angle_beta   90.00
_cell.angle_gamma   90.00
#
_symmetry.space_group_name_H-M   'P 1'
#
loop_
_entity.id
_entity.type
_entity.pdbx_description
1 polymer ?
#
loop_
_entity_poly.entity_id
_entity_poly.type
_entity_poly.pdbx_seq_one_letter_code
_entity_poly.pdbx_strand_id
1 'polypeptide(L)'
;MIFIENCRRILSANYGVDRAEAAMFDVVDLVREHPGLRQVLLTKVRNTLAKDDGSGYLPDEIPSELIELAAHEFRWPEFETLASDRVARFPHAWCDIGRGIADAMADGWEDREFFRRYKTNG
;
A
#
# COMPACT_ATOMS: atom_id res chain seq x y z
N MET A 1 -3.44 5.68 17.46
CA MET A 1 -2.88 4.71 16.49
C MET A 1 -3.87 3.55 16.29
N ILE A 2 -5.11 3.86 15.87
CA ILE A 2 -6.26 2.91 15.90
C ILE A 2 -6.71 2.49 14.48
N PHE A 3 -6.47 3.33 13.47
CA PHE A 3 -7.02 3.09 12.13
C PHE A 3 -6.30 2.01 11.33
N ILE A 4 -4.96 1.91 11.43
CA ILE A 4 -4.17 0.91 10.70
C ILE A 4 -4.44 -0.52 11.21
N GLU A 5 -4.60 -0.69 12.52
CA GLU A 5 -4.86 -2.00 13.12
C GLU A 5 -6.27 -2.53 12.80
N ASN A 6 -7.24 -1.63 12.64
CA ASN A 6 -8.59 -1.98 12.19
C ASN A 6 -8.60 -2.43 10.72
N CYS A 7 -7.87 -1.74 9.82
CA CYS A 7 -7.72 -2.18 8.42
C CYS A 7 -7.19 -3.62 8.35
N ARG A 8 -6.21 -3.93 9.19
CA ARG A 8 -5.56 -5.25 9.25
C ARG A 8 -6.50 -6.37 9.68
N ARG A 9 -7.41 -6.11 10.64
CA ARG A 9 -8.41 -7.09 11.12
C ARG A 9 -9.53 -7.34 10.11
N ILE A 10 -9.83 -6.35 9.26
CA ILE A 10 -10.87 -6.47 8.22
C ILE A 10 -10.35 -7.31 7.05
N LEU A 11 -9.08 -7.16 6.68
CA LEU A 11 -8.44 -7.94 5.61
C LEU A 11 -8.28 -9.44 5.94
N SER A 12 -8.12 -9.82 7.21
CA SER A 12 -7.89 -11.22 7.60
C SER A 12 -9.14 -12.09 7.63
N ALA A 13 -10.33 -11.52 7.41
CA ALA A 13 -11.61 -12.22 7.44
C ALA A 13 -12.27 -12.09 6.06
N ASN A 14 -12.37 -13.19 5.33
CA ASN A 14 -12.74 -13.31 3.90
C ASN A 14 -14.19 -12.88 3.54
N TYR A 15 -14.73 -11.86 4.21
CA TYR A 15 -16.08 -11.26 4.10
C TYR A 15 -16.03 -9.73 3.93
N GLY A 16 -14.84 -9.12 3.79
CA GLY A 16 -14.63 -7.69 4.05
C GLY A 16 -13.89 -6.90 2.97
N VAL A 17 -13.85 -7.36 1.71
CA VAL A 17 -13.11 -6.69 0.63
C VAL A 17 -13.56 -5.22 0.46
N ASP A 18 -14.88 -4.95 0.41
CA ASP A 18 -15.41 -3.58 0.34
C ASP A 18 -15.05 -2.71 1.57
N ARG A 19 -14.97 -3.32 2.76
CA ARG A 19 -14.64 -2.59 4.00
C ARG A 19 -13.14 -2.37 4.17
N ALA A 20 -12.33 -3.28 3.66
CA ALA A 20 -10.88 -3.15 3.66
C ALA A 20 -10.46 -2.05 2.68
N GLU A 21 -11.05 -2.03 1.49
CA GLU A 21 -10.81 -0.98 0.48
C GLU A 21 -11.21 0.40 0.99
N ALA A 22 -12.41 0.56 1.55
CA ALA A 22 -12.85 1.82 2.14
C ALA A 22 -11.89 2.32 3.22
N ALA A 23 -11.43 1.41 4.09
CA ALA A 23 -10.49 1.76 5.15
C ALA A 23 -9.09 2.13 4.61
N MET A 24 -8.67 1.59 3.46
CA MET A 24 -7.43 2.01 2.79
C MET A 24 -7.55 3.43 2.22
N PHE A 25 -8.69 3.77 1.62
CA PHE A 25 -8.95 5.14 1.17
C PHE A 25 -9.01 6.14 2.33
N ASP A 26 -9.61 5.77 3.46
CA ASP A 26 -9.61 6.62 4.67
C ASP A 26 -8.16 6.93 5.12
N VAL A 27 -7.23 5.98 4.99
CA VAL A 27 -5.82 6.21 5.29
C VAL A 27 -5.17 7.17 4.29
N VAL A 28 -5.48 7.04 3.00
CA VAL A 28 -5.00 7.97 1.96
C VAL A 28 -5.53 9.38 2.22
N ASP A 29 -6.82 9.53 2.49
CA ASP A 29 -7.42 10.84 2.77
C ASP A 29 -6.85 11.46 4.04
N LEU A 30 -6.66 10.68 5.11
CA LEU A 30 -6.01 11.15 6.32
C LEU A 30 -4.59 11.69 6.06
N VAL A 31 -3.80 11.01 5.22
CA VAL A 31 -2.45 11.43 4.86
C VAL A 31 -2.48 12.68 3.96
N ARG A 32 -3.49 12.80 3.10
CA ARG A 32 -3.73 13.98 2.25
C ARG A 32 -4.10 15.21 3.09
N GLU A 33 -4.92 15.04 4.12
CA GLU A 33 -5.35 16.10 5.04
C GLU A 33 -4.25 16.50 6.03
N HIS A 34 -3.35 15.57 6.38
CA HIS A 34 -2.26 15.79 7.32
C HIS A 34 -0.89 15.48 6.70
N PRO A 35 -0.26 16.44 5.99
CA PRO A 35 1.02 16.24 5.30
C PRO A 35 2.17 15.75 6.20
N GLY A 36 2.11 16.02 7.52
CA GLY A 36 3.05 15.50 8.51
C GLY A 36 3.07 13.97 8.61
N LEU A 37 2.03 13.28 8.12
CA LEU A 37 1.93 11.82 8.10
C LEU A 37 2.68 11.18 6.93
N ARG A 38 3.14 11.95 5.93
CA ARG A 38 3.94 11.42 4.80
C ARG A 38 5.13 10.60 5.28
N GLN A 39 5.92 11.15 6.20
CA GLN A 39 7.11 10.46 6.72
C GLN A 39 6.75 9.21 7.53
N VAL A 40 5.59 9.22 8.20
CA VAL A 40 5.07 8.06 8.93
C VAL A 40 4.71 6.94 7.95
N LEU A 41 3.97 7.27 6.89
CA LEU A 41 3.59 6.31 5.85
C LEU A 41 4.83 5.74 5.17
N LEU A 42 5.75 6.59 4.69
CA LEU A 42 6.98 6.14 4.03
C LEU A 42 7.86 5.26 4.93
N THR A 43 7.89 5.53 6.24
CA THR A 43 8.60 4.67 7.20
C THR A 43 7.95 3.29 7.30
N LYS A 44 6.62 3.22 7.35
CA LYS A 44 5.88 1.94 7.37
C LYS A 44 6.05 1.14 6.07
N VAL A 45 6.02 1.83 4.92
CA VAL A 45 6.29 1.23 3.61
C VAL A 45 7.69 0.64 3.56
N ARG A 46 8.71 1.43 3.95
CA ARG A 46 10.11 0.97 3.99
C ARG A 46 10.28 -0.27 4.87
N ASN A 47 9.69 -0.26 6.07
CA ASN A 47 9.78 -1.39 6.99
C ASN A 47 9.11 -2.64 6.43
N THR A 48 7.98 -2.47 5.74
CA THR A 48 7.27 -3.58 5.08
C THR A 48 8.12 -4.17 3.95
N LEU A 49 8.70 -3.33 3.08
CA LEU A 49 9.54 -3.74 1.96
C LEU A 49 10.93 -4.26 2.37
N ALA A 50 11.35 -4.05 3.61
CA ALA A 50 12.64 -4.52 4.11
C ALA A 50 12.65 -6.02 4.44
N LYS A 51 11.50 -6.68 4.48
CA LYS A 51 11.36 -8.09 4.89
C LYS A 51 11.81 -9.09 3.82
N ASP A 52 12.70 -10.02 4.17
CA ASP A 52 12.91 -11.21 3.34
C ASP A 52 11.66 -12.11 3.35
N ASP A 53 11.37 -12.73 2.20
CA ASP A 53 10.30 -13.74 2.06
C ASP A 53 10.53 -14.88 3.06
N GLY A 54 9.74 -14.89 4.15
CA GLY A 54 9.84 -15.87 5.24
C GLY A 54 9.96 -15.27 6.65
N SER A 55 10.11 -13.95 6.78
CA SER A 55 10.11 -13.29 8.09
C SER A 55 8.68 -13.11 8.64
N GLY A 56 8.42 -13.66 9.83
CA GLY A 56 7.10 -13.62 10.48
C GLY A 56 6.51 -12.21 10.63
N TYR A 57 5.18 -12.11 10.74
CA TYR A 57 4.43 -10.86 10.86
C TYR A 57 5.04 -9.90 11.89
N LEU A 58 5.37 -8.67 11.45
CA LEU A 58 5.80 -7.60 12.35
C LEU A 58 4.59 -6.70 12.67
N PRO A 59 4.51 -6.13 13.89
CA PRO A 59 3.38 -5.30 14.31
C PRO A 59 3.18 -4.01 13.49
N ASP A 60 4.21 -3.57 12.75
CA ASP A 60 4.18 -2.33 11.97
C ASP A 60 3.96 -2.53 10.46
N GLU A 61 3.71 -3.76 10.04
CA GLU A 61 3.49 -4.13 8.65
C GLU A 61 2.15 -3.59 8.13
N ILE A 62 2.18 -3.01 6.94
CA ILE A 62 0.98 -2.56 6.22
C ILE A 62 0.74 -3.43 4.98
N PRO A 63 -0.53 -3.60 4.56
CA PRO A 63 -0.85 -4.42 3.39
C PRO A 63 -0.20 -3.87 2.11
N SER A 64 0.23 -4.76 1.21
CA SER A 64 0.77 -4.40 -0.11
C SER A 64 -0.19 -3.54 -0.91
N GLU A 65 -1.49 -3.84 -0.85
CA GLU A 65 -2.54 -3.12 -1.56
C GLU A 65 -2.64 -1.66 -1.09
N LEU A 66 -2.43 -1.40 0.21
CA LEU A 66 -2.39 -0.03 0.74
C LEU A 66 -1.14 0.72 0.25
N ILE A 67 -0.01 0.02 0.09
CA ILE A 67 1.23 0.62 -0.43
C ILE A 67 1.04 0.99 -1.90
N GLU A 68 0.46 0.09 -2.69
CA GLU A 68 0.18 0.30 -4.11
C GLU A 68 -0.85 1.42 -4.32
N LEU A 69 -1.94 1.44 -3.55
CA LEU A 69 -2.91 2.52 -3.57
C LEU A 69 -2.27 3.86 -3.21
N ALA A 70 -1.45 3.90 -2.16
CA ALA A 70 -0.75 5.12 -1.76
C ALA A 70 0.25 5.58 -2.85
N ALA A 71 0.96 4.66 -3.48
CA ALA A 71 1.84 4.98 -4.60
C ALA A 71 1.04 5.58 -5.76
N HIS A 72 -0.09 4.97 -6.13
CA HIS A 72 -0.97 5.47 -7.18
C HIS A 72 -1.52 6.87 -6.89
N GLU A 73 -2.01 7.09 -5.68
CA GLU A 73 -2.70 8.33 -5.29
C GLU A 73 -1.75 9.50 -5.05
N PHE A 74 -0.56 9.24 -4.48
CA PHE A 74 0.38 10.30 -4.12
C PHE A 74 1.47 10.55 -5.14
N ARG A 75 1.85 9.54 -5.94
CA ARG A 75 2.90 9.63 -6.97
C ARG A 75 4.22 10.21 -6.44
N TRP A 76 4.56 9.94 -5.18
CA TRP A 76 5.78 10.45 -4.59
C TRP A 76 7.00 9.66 -5.12
N PRO A 77 8.11 10.35 -5.47
CA PRO A 77 9.31 9.69 -6.01
C PRO A 77 9.96 8.72 -5.00
N GLU A 78 9.69 8.88 -3.71
CA GLU A 78 10.13 7.90 -2.69
C GLU A 78 9.58 6.50 -2.94
N PHE A 79 8.39 6.36 -3.52
CA PHE A 79 7.84 5.03 -3.86
C PHE A 79 8.65 4.35 -4.97
N GLU A 80 9.09 5.10 -5.99
CA GLU A 80 9.95 4.55 -7.06
C GLU A 80 11.30 4.10 -6.52
N THR A 81 11.88 4.88 -5.60
CA THR A 81 13.15 4.54 -4.95
C THR A 81 12.99 3.25 -4.13
N LEU A 82 11.96 3.17 -3.30
CA LEU A 82 11.69 2.01 -2.46
C LEU A 82 11.37 0.75 -3.28
N ALA A 83 10.63 0.89 -4.38
CA ALA A 83 10.35 -0.19 -5.33
C ALA A 83 11.63 -0.70 -6.02
N SER A 84 12.46 0.22 -6.50
CA SER A 84 13.72 -0.11 -7.16
C SER A 84 14.68 -0.84 -6.20
N ASP A 85 14.82 -0.33 -4.98
CA ASP A 85 15.64 -0.95 -3.93
C ASP A 85 15.14 -2.35 -3.56
N ARG A 86 13.83 -2.57 -3.58
CA ARG A 86 13.22 -3.88 -3.34
C ARG A 86 13.54 -4.83 -4.49
N VAL A 87 13.26 -4.45 -5.73
CA VAL A 87 13.52 -5.27 -6.92
C VAL A 87 15.00 -5.63 -7.04
N ALA A 88 15.91 -4.70 -6.73
CA ALA A 88 17.35 -4.96 -6.75
C ALA A 88 17.77 -6.01 -5.70
N ARG A 89 17.11 -6.05 -4.54
CA ARG A 89 17.36 -7.04 -3.48
C ARG A 89 16.73 -8.41 -3.79
N PHE A 90 15.60 -8.42 -4.50
CA PHE A 90 14.83 -9.63 -4.82
C PHE A 90 14.60 -9.79 -6.34
N PRO A 91 15.66 -9.90 -7.17
CA PRO A 91 15.53 -9.84 -8.63
C PRO A 91 14.74 -10.99 -9.25
N HIS A 92 14.58 -12.10 -8.53
CA HIS A 92 13.90 -13.32 -9.00
C HIS A 92 12.46 -13.49 -8.47
N ALA A 93 11.99 -12.58 -7.62
CA ALA A 93 10.65 -12.63 -7.07
C ALA A 93 9.66 -12.07 -8.11
N TRP A 94 9.03 -12.97 -8.87
CA TRP A 94 8.13 -12.64 -9.99
C TRP A 94 6.89 -11.86 -9.53
N CYS A 95 6.40 -12.13 -8.30
CA CYS A 95 5.23 -11.50 -7.70
C CYS A 95 5.61 -10.55 -6.54
N ASP A 96 6.78 -9.92 -6.60
CA ASP A 96 7.25 -9.05 -5.53
C ASP A 96 6.50 -7.72 -5.49
N ILE A 97 6.21 -7.24 -4.28
CA ILE A 97 5.53 -5.97 -3.99
C ILE A 97 6.23 -4.78 -4.67
N GLY A 98 7.56 -4.83 -4.86
CA GLY A 98 8.31 -3.79 -5.57
C GLY A 98 7.86 -3.62 -7.03
N ARG A 99 7.46 -4.70 -7.71
CA ARG A 99 6.88 -4.61 -9.07
C ARG A 99 5.47 -4.02 -9.02
N GLY A 100 4.65 -4.45 -8.07
CA GLY A 100 3.29 -3.92 -7.86
C GLY A 100 3.28 -2.40 -7.63
N ILE A 101 4.22 -1.88 -6.87
CA ILE A 101 4.39 -0.42 -6.67
C ILE A 101 4.74 0.28 -7.98
N ALA A 102 5.66 -0.28 -8.77
CA ALA A 102 6.05 0.29 -10.06
C ALA A 102 4.85 0.33 -11.04
N ASP A 103 4.04 -0.71 -11.05
CA ASP A 103 2.82 -0.79 -11.86
C ASP A 103 1.75 0.20 -11.38
N ALA A 104 1.58 0.35 -10.07
CA ALA A 104 0.65 1.33 -9.47
C ALA A 104 1.01 2.79 -9.80
N MET A 105 2.30 3.04 -10.02
CA MET A 105 2.86 4.32 -10.48
C MET A 105 2.72 4.54 -12.00
N ALA A 106 2.11 3.62 -12.75
CA ALA A 106 1.75 3.83 -14.16
C ALA A 106 0.36 4.49 -14.30
N ASP A 107 0.12 5.23 -15.39
CA ASP A 107 -1.19 5.88 -15.66
C ASP A 107 -2.34 4.89 -15.88
N GLY A 108 -2.01 3.68 -16.36
CA GLY A 108 -2.94 2.63 -16.75
C GLY A 108 -2.99 1.45 -15.79
N TRP A 109 -2.67 1.64 -14.49
CA TRP A 109 -2.71 0.56 -13.50
C TRP A 109 -4.05 -0.20 -13.55
N GLU A 110 -4.03 -1.51 -13.79
CA GLU A 110 -5.24 -2.30 -14.05
C GLU A 110 -6.14 -2.42 -12.80
N ASP A 111 -5.54 -2.55 -11.61
CA ASP A 111 -6.26 -2.51 -10.33
C ASP A 111 -6.92 -1.15 -10.05
N ARG A 112 -6.61 -0.11 -10.84
CA ARG A 112 -7.35 1.15 -10.80
C ARG A 112 -8.84 0.95 -11.09
N GLU A 113 -9.24 -0.04 -11.88
CA GLU A 113 -10.67 -0.35 -12.09
C GLU A 113 -11.34 -1.00 -10.88
N PHE A 114 -10.58 -1.77 -10.10
CA PHE A 114 -11.01 -2.29 -8.80
C PHE A 114 -11.33 -1.11 -7.85
N PHE A 115 -10.40 -0.16 -7.74
CA PHE A 115 -10.53 1.03 -6.90
C PHE A 115 -11.46 2.15 -7.46
N ARG A 116 -11.70 2.23 -8.78
CA ARG A 116 -12.57 3.26 -9.42
C ARG A 116 -14.05 3.08 -9.10
N ARG A 117 -14.50 1.85 -8.87
CA ARG A 117 -15.93 1.54 -8.64
C ARG A 117 -16.54 2.33 -7.48
N TYR A 118 -15.74 2.75 -6.51
CA TYR A 118 -16.21 3.53 -5.36
C TYR A 118 -16.30 5.04 -5.63
N LYS A 119 -15.45 5.62 -6.49
CA LYS A 119 -15.42 7.08 -6.76
C LYS A 119 -16.71 7.63 -7.40
N THR A 120 -17.61 6.75 -7.86
CA THR A 120 -18.84 7.11 -8.56
C THR A 120 -20.10 6.96 -7.67
N ASN A 121 -19.96 6.46 -6.44
CA ASN A 121 -21.08 6.23 -5.50
C ASN A 121 -20.95 6.99 -4.16
N GLY A 122 -20.13 8.04 -4.10
CA GLY A 122 -20.04 8.97 -2.96
C GLY A 122 -20.95 10.18 -3.13
#